data_AF-A0A3M1ASV0-F1
#
_entry.id   AF-A0A3M1ASV0-F1
#
_cell.length_a   1.000
_cell.length_b   1.000
_cell.length_c   1.000
_cell.angle_alpha   90.00
_cell.angle_beta   90.00
_cell.angle_gamma   90.00
#
_symmetry.space_group_name_H-M   'P 1'
#
loop_
_entity.id
_entity.type
_entity.pdbx_description
1 polymer ?
#
loop_
_entity_poly.entity_id
_entity_poly.type
_entity_poly.pdbx_seq_one_letter_code
_entity_poly.pdbx_strand_id
1 'polypeptide(L)'
;MLQPAEDTALTFHHVAYSSESFKQPFYYGLRVGTFFDRLNWAGLELEFIHSKAYARTSHEVDVDGRLHGEPYRARIPMRQWLRDFSFSHGLNFALVNAVGRRAWKNVAFYGRFGLGLCIPHTETTFEGFHREQYDLTFPVVQVAPGLAVKLWHHFQWLAGYKFIYARVHGVRIYHGTANTRFLMHHFVFGVGWRR
;
A
#
# COMPACT_ATOMS: atom_id res chain seq x y z
N MET A 1 19.36 13.17 29.18
CA MET A 1 18.78 11.82 29.24
C MET A 1 17.28 11.98 29.38
N LEU A 2 16.50 11.68 28.34
CA LEU A 2 15.05 11.62 28.44
C LEU A 2 14.70 10.25 29.04
N GLN A 3 14.12 10.25 30.24
CA GLN A 3 13.61 9.07 30.91
C GLN A 3 12.51 8.46 30.02
N PRO A 4 12.55 7.16 29.67
CA PRO A 4 11.44 6.54 28.96
C PRO A 4 10.17 6.71 29.80
N ALA A 5 9.05 7.08 29.20
CA ALA A 5 7.76 6.99 29.89
C ALA A 5 7.48 5.49 30.10
N GLU A 6 7.89 4.96 31.26
CA GLU A 6 8.14 3.53 31.49
C GLU A 6 6.93 2.58 31.36
N ASP A 7 5.70 3.08 31.13
CA ASP A 7 4.52 2.22 30.94
C ASP A 7 3.45 2.86 30.02
N THR A 8 3.89 3.51 28.94
CA THR A 8 2.99 4.04 27.91
C THR A 8 2.93 3.11 26.70
N ALA A 9 1.73 2.59 26.43
CA ALA A 9 1.44 1.73 25.29
C ALA A 9 0.06 2.09 24.72
N LEU A 10 0.04 2.90 23.66
CA LEU A 10 -1.19 3.39 23.04
C LEU A 10 -1.42 2.75 21.67
N THR A 11 -2.67 2.50 21.30
CA THR A 11 -3.08 2.00 19.99
C THR A 11 -3.96 3.04 19.31
N PHE A 12 -3.56 3.45 18.11
CA PHE A 12 -4.28 4.42 17.30
C PHE A 12 -5.08 3.69 16.23
N HIS A 13 -6.39 3.93 16.18
CA HIS A 13 -7.31 3.23 15.29
C HIS A 13 -7.80 4.13 14.16
N HIS A 14 -8.04 3.52 13.00
CA HIS A 14 -8.65 4.18 11.83
C HIS A 14 -7.89 5.41 11.34
N VAL A 15 -6.56 5.36 11.43
CA VAL A 15 -5.69 6.46 10.96
C VAL A 15 -6.00 6.75 9.48
N ALA A 16 -6.39 7.99 9.19
CA ALA A 16 -6.72 8.42 7.83
C ALA A 16 -5.46 8.71 7.02
N TYR A 17 -5.50 8.45 5.71
CA TYR A 17 -4.37 8.63 4.80
C TYR A 17 -4.73 9.43 3.56
N SER A 18 -3.74 10.16 3.02
CA SER A 18 -3.79 10.74 1.69
C SER A 18 -2.87 9.95 0.76
N SER A 19 -3.42 9.43 -0.34
CA SER A 19 -2.61 8.98 -1.47
C SER A 19 -2.19 10.22 -2.25
N GLU A 20 -0.96 10.67 -2.06
CA GLU A 20 -0.42 11.78 -2.86
C GLU A 20 0.05 11.22 -4.21
N SER A 21 -0.89 10.70 -5.02
CA SER A 21 -0.63 9.94 -6.26
C SER A 21 0.09 10.74 -7.35
N PHE A 22 0.20 12.07 -7.19
CA PHE A 22 0.79 12.99 -8.15
C PHE A 22 2.00 13.77 -7.62
N LYS A 23 2.45 13.52 -6.38
CA LYS A 23 3.68 14.14 -5.84
C LYS A 23 4.85 13.17 -5.96
N GLN A 24 6.03 13.70 -6.31
CA GLN A 24 7.25 12.92 -6.41
C GLN A 24 7.67 12.31 -5.06
N PRO A 25 8.37 11.16 -5.06
CA PRO A 25 8.81 10.37 -6.22
C PRO A 25 7.70 9.51 -6.84
N PHE A 26 7.89 9.15 -8.12
CA PHE A 26 6.88 8.47 -8.92
C PHE A 26 6.56 7.04 -8.44
N TYR A 27 5.29 6.67 -8.59
CA TYR A 27 4.79 5.31 -8.36
C TYR A 27 5.26 4.42 -9.50
N TYR A 28 5.86 3.28 -9.16
CA TYR A 28 6.32 2.32 -10.17
C TYR A 28 5.93 0.90 -9.76
N GLY A 29 5.85 0.04 -10.76
CA GLY A 29 5.62 -1.37 -10.54
C GLY A 29 6.22 -2.20 -11.65
N LEU A 30 6.60 -3.42 -11.30
CA LEU A 30 7.08 -4.42 -12.23
C LEU A 30 6.11 -5.60 -12.23
N ARG A 31 5.85 -6.14 -13.42
CA ARG A 31 5.01 -7.32 -13.57
C ARG A 31 5.64 -8.32 -14.52
N VAL A 32 5.58 -9.58 -14.14
CA VAL A 32 5.98 -10.73 -14.96
C VAL A 32 4.94 -11.82 -14.83
N GLY A 33 4.64 -12.53 -15.90
CA GLY A 33 3.64 -13.59 -15.86
C GLY A 33 3.62 -14.45 -17.10
N THR A 34 2.81 -15.49 -17.02
CA THR A 34 2.62 -16.46 -18.10
C THR A 34 1.14 -16.81 -18.26
N PHE A 35 0.76 -17.21 -19.47
CA PHE A 35 -0.56 -17.76 -19.78
C PHE A 35 -0.48 -19.28 -19.85
N PHE A 36 -1.58 -19.95 -19.52
CA PHE A 36 -1.64 -21.40 -19.60
C PHE A 36 -1.78 -21.87 -21.04
N ASP A 37 -1.02 -22.89 -21.45
CA ASP A 37 -1.00 -23.37 -22.84
C ASP A 37 -2.39 -23.83 -23.33
N ARG A 38 -3.14 -24.53 -22.47
CA ARG A 38 -4.48 -25.05 -22.78
C ARG A 38 -5.58 -23.98 -22.65
N LEU A 39 -5.30 -22.88 -21.95
CA LEU A 39 -6.25 -21.81 -21.66
C LEU A 39 -5.54 -20.47 -21.89
N ASN A 40 -5.29 -20.13 -23.15
CA ASN A 40 -4.56 -18.91 -23.54
C ASN A 40 -5.23 -17.59 -23.11
N TRP A 41 -6.45 -17.65 -22.59
CA TRP A 41 -7.18 -16.54 -21.99
C TRP A 41 -6.93 -16.39 -20.49
N ALA A 42 -6.32 -17.38 -19.83
CA ALA A 42 -6.06 -17.40 -18.40
C ALA A 42 -4.56 -17.50 -18.09
N GLY A 43 -4.10 -16.82 -17.06
CA GLY A 43 -2.68 -16.82 -16.67
C GLY A 43 -2.44 -16.41 -15.23
N LEU A 44 -1.17 -16.45 -14.85
CA LEU A 44 -0.67 -16.01 -13.55
C LEU A 44 0.41 -14.94 -13.73
N GLU A 45 0.36 -13.92 -12.87
CA GLU A 45 1.32 -12.81 -12.87
C GLU A 45 1.84 -12.57 -11.44
N LEU A 46 3.15 -12.39 -11.30
CA LEU A 46 3.77 -11.79 -10.12
C LEU A 46 3.87 -10.28 -10.37
N GLU A 47 3.51 -9.50 -9.36
CA GLU A 47 3.54 -8.06 -9.43
C GLU A 47 4.12 -7.44 -8.16
N PHE A 48 5.05 -6.52 -8.35
CA PHE A 48 5.59 -5.66 -7.30
C PHE A 48 5.16 -4.22 -7.55
N ILE A 49 4.62 -3.54 -6.53
CA ILE A 49 4.17 -2.16 -6.61
C ILE A 49 4.80 -1.37 -5.47
N HIS A 50 5.46 -0.27 -5.81
CA HIS A 50 5.94 0.71 -4.84
C HIS A 50 5.01 1.93 -4.85
N SER A 51 4.37 2.20 -3.71
CA SER A 51 3.39 3.28 -3.52
C SER A 51 3.78 4.13 -2.31
N LYS A 52 3.31 5.39 -2.21
CA LYS A 52 3.48 6.20 -0.99
C LYS A 52 2.14 6.61 -0.41
N ALA A 53 2.05 6.68 0.91
CA ALA A 53 0.87 7.17 1.61
C ALA A 53 1.29 8.02 2.81
N TYR A 54 0.59 9.14 3.01
CA TYR A 54 0.89 10.08 4.09
C TYR A 54 -0.26 10.08 5.09
N ALA A 55 0.04 9.92 6.38
CA ALA A 55 -1.00 9.96 7.40
C ALA A 55 -1.54 11.38 7.52
N ARG A 56 -2.86 11.51 7.64
CA ARG A 56 -3.52 12.79 7.95
C ARG A 56 -3.51 12.98 9.46
N THR A 57 -2.37 13.41 10.00
CA THR A 57 -2.15 13.55 11.45
C THR A 57 -3.06 14.58 12.13
N SER A 58 -3.69 15.48 11.36
CA SER A 58 -4.65 16.47 11.86
C SER A 58 -6.04 15.92 12.14
N HIS A 59 -6.40 14.74 11.64
CA HIS A 59 -7.71 14.13 11.88
C HIS A 59 -7.77 13.45 13.26
N GLU A 60 -8.93 13.54 13.90
CA GLU A 60 -9.20 12.80 15.13
C GLU A 60 -9.26 11.30 14.87
N VAL A 61 -8.55 10.55 15.72
CA VAL A 61 -8.49 9.09 15.72
C VAL A 61 -8.84 8.57 17.10
N ASP A 62 -9.44 7.39 17.16
CA ASP A 62 -9.70 6.71 18.42
C ASP A 62 -8.38 6.14 18.95
N VAL A 63 -8.09 6.40 20.21
CA VAL A 63 -6.88 5.96 20.91
C VAL A 63 -7.28 5.20 22.16
N ASP A 64 -6.72 4.01 22.36
CA ASP A 64 -6.85 3.26 23.60
C ASP A 64 -5.54 2.59 24.02
N GLY A 65 -5.41 2.24 25.29
CA GLY A 65 -4.25 1.54 25.83
C GLY A 65 -3.92 1.95 27.25
N ARG A 66 -2.63 2.08 27.54
CA ARG A 66 -2.12 2.54 28.84
C ARG A 66 -1.31 3.81 28.67
N LEU A 67 -1.62 4.83 29.46
CA LEU A 67 -0.85 6.05 29.55
C LEU A 67 -0.30 6.13 30.97
N HIS A 68 1.02 6.03 31.12
CA HIS A 68 1.67 5.96 32.44
C HIS A 68 1.09 4.85 33.33
N GLY A 69 0.81 3.67 32.75
CA GLY A 69 0.25 2.51 33.44
C GLY A 69 -1.27 2.53 33.65
N GLU A 70 -1.92 3.67 33.48
CA GLU A 70 -3.37 3.83 33.65
C GLU A 70 -4.15 3.59 32.34
N PRO A 71 -5.32 2.94 32.39
CA PRO A 71 -6.18 2.79 31.22
C PRO A 71 -6.52 4.16 30.61
N TYR A 72 -6.20 4.32 29.33
CA TYR A 72 -6.43 5.54 28.59
C TYR A 72 -7.33 5.25 27.39
N ARG A 73 -8.36 6.08 27.20
CA ARG A 73 -9.20 6.05 26.00
C ARG A 73 -9.63 7.47 25.66
N ALA A 74 -9.34 7.89 24.43
CA ALA A 74 -9.69 9.22 23.96
C ALA A 74 -9.90 9.23 22.45
N ARG A 75 -10.49 10.32 21.95
CA ARG A 75 -10.55 10.62 20.53
C ARG A 75 -9.85 11.96 20.31
N ILE A 76 -8.64 11.90 19.75
CA ILE A 76 -7.75 13.05 19.65
C ILE A 76 -7.08 13.13 18.28
N PRO A 77 -6.70 14.32 17.80
CA PRO A 77 -5.85 14.44 16.63
C PRO A 77 -4.51 13.75 16.87
N MET A 78 -4.07 12.91 15.92
CA MET A 78 -2.80 12.18 16.04
C MET A 78 -1.60 13.12 16.21
N ARG A 79 -1.66 14.34 15.66
CA ARG A 79 -0.67 15.43 15.81
C ARG A 79 -0.42 15.88 17.25
N GLN A 80 -1.34 15.59 18.18
CA GLN A 80 -1.11 15.86 19.60
C GLN A 80 -0.09 14.90 20.22
N TRP A 81 0.16 13.75 19.58
CA TRP A 81 1.11 12.73 20.04
C TRP A 81 2.32 12.55 19.10
N LEU A 82 2.10 12.58 17.79
CA LEU A 82 3.14 12.42 16.77
C LEU A 82 3.12 13.62 15.84
N ARG A 83 4.21 14.41 15.85
CA ARG A 83 4.30 15.63 15.04
C ARG A 83 4.19 15.33 13.55
N ASP A 84 4.91 14.29 13.11
CA ASP A 84 4.90 13.77 11.75
C ASP A 84 4.82 12.24 11.77
N PHE A 85 3.86 11.69 11.02
CA PHE A 85 3.73 10.25 10.78
C PHE A 85 3.49 10.02 9.28
N SER A 86 4.44 9.37 8.62
CA SER A 86 4.38 9.12 7.18
C SER A 86 4.94 7.76 6.82
N PHE A 87 4.39 7.15 5.78
CA PHE A 87 5.05 6.03 5.10
C PHE A 87 6.02 6.62 4.07
N SER A 88 7.09 7.25 4.55
CA SER A 88 7.98 8.10 3.74
C SER A 88 8.70 7.33 2.63
N HIS A 89 9.09 6.07 2.87
CA HIS A 89 9.68 5.16 1.88
C HIS A 89 8.70 4.12 1.33
N GLY A 90 7.39 4.34 1.51
CA GLY A 90 6.36 3.69 0.72
C GLY A 90 5.80 2.36 1.25
N LEU A 91 4.63 2.03 0.71
CA LEU A 91 3.94 0.75 0.81
C LEU A 91 4.39 -0.11 -0.38
N ASN A 92 5.13 -1.17 -0.08
CA ASN A 92 5.59 -2.12 -1.07
C ASN A 92 4.60 -3.29 -1.11
N PHE A 93 3.98 -3.53 -2.26
CA PHE A 93 3.04 -4.64 -2.44
C PHE A 93 3.70 -5.73 -3.27
N ALA A 94 3.68 -6.96 -2.77
CA ALA A 94 4.05 -8.16 -3.51
C ALA A 94 2.78 -8.99 -3.72
N LEU A 95 2.37 -9.16 -4.97
CA LEU A 95 1.08 -9.73 -5.35
C LEU A 95 1.25 -10.90 -6.32
N VAL A 96 0.44 -11.94 -6.11
CA VAL A 96 0.16 -12.99 -7.10
C VAL A 96 -1.21 -12.70 -7.70
N ASN A 97 -1.29 -12.59 -9.02
CA ASN A 97 -2.52 -12.28 -9.75
C ASN A 97 -2.97 -13.45 -10.62
N ALA A 98 -4.25 -13.78 -10.55
CA ALA A 98 -4.95 -14.50 -11.60
C ALA A 98 -5.41 -13.51 -12.68
N VAL A 99 -5.21 -13.86 -13.95
CA VAL A 99 -5.39 -12.95 -15.08
C VAL A 99 -6.30 -13.58 -16.10
N GLY A 100 -7.37 -12.88 -16.45
CA GLY A 100 -8.19 -13.15 -17.62
C GLY A 100 -7.84 -12.19 -18.75
N ARG A 101 -7.81 -12.67 -19.98
CA ARG A 101 -7.48 -11.89 -21.19
C ARG A 101 -8.43 -12.21 -22.34
N ARG A 102 -8.92 -11.18 -23.01
CA ARG A 102 -9.65 -11.29 -24.28
C ARG A 102 -9.08 -10.35 -25.32
N ALA A 103 -8.68 -10.89 -26.47
CA ALA A 103 -8.14 -10.11 -27.58
C ALA A 103 -9.22 -9.74 -28.59
N TRP A 104 -9.13 -8.53 -29.15
CA TRP A 104 -9.88 -8.09 -30.32
C TRP A 104 -8.99 -7.19 -31.18
N LYS A 105 -8.67 -7.66 -32.40
CA LYS A 105 -7.75 -6.98 -33.32
C LYS A 105 -6.41 -6.68 -32.63
N ASN A 106 -5.98 -5.42 -32.63
CA ASN A 106 -4.75 -4.94 -32.00
C ASN A 106 -4.90 -4.62 -30.50
N VAL A 107 -6.10 -4.80 -29.92
CA VAL A 107 -6.38 -4.48 -28.51
C VAL A 107 -6.62 -5.78 -27.73
N ALA A 108 -6.19 -5.82 -26.47
CA ALA A 108 -6.50 -6.91 -25.57
C ALA A 108 -6.99 -6.35 -24.23
N PHE A 109 -8.15 -6.81 -23.80
CA PHE A 109 -8.71 -6.50 -22.49
C PHE A 109 -8.21 -7.51 -21.48
N TYR A 110 -7.87 -7.04 -20.28
CA TYR A 110 -7.40 -7.85 -19.16
C TYR A 110 -8.26 -7.58 -17.93
N GLY A 111 -8.58 -8.63 -17.20
CA GLY A 111 -9.07 -8.57 -15.83
C GLY A 111 -8.07 -9.25 -14.91
N ARG A 112 -7.77 -8.64 -13.77
CA ARG A 112 -6.85 -9.20 -12.78
C ARG A 112 -7.49 -9.23 -11.41
N PHE A 113 -7.27 -10.33 -10.71
CA PHE A 113 -7.57 -10.48 -9.30
C PHE A 113 -6.30 -10.95 -8.60
N GLY A 114 -5.86 -10.23 -7.56
CA GLY A 114 -4.60 -10.49 -6.89
C GLY A 114 -4.72 -10.58 -5.39
N LEU A 115 -3.85 -11.40 -4.81
CA LEU A 115 -3.66 -11.54 -3.37
C LEU A 115 -2.18 -11.41 -3.03
N GLY A 116 -1.86 -10.86 -1.86
CA GLY A 116 -0.47 -10.80 -1.45
C GLY A 116 -0.23 -10.04 -0.16
N LEU A 117 0.99 -9.55 -0.05
CA LEU A 117 1.56 -8.95 1.15
C LEU A 117 1.86 -7.47 0.92
N CYS A 118 1.77 -6.68 1.98
CA CYS A 118 2.27 -5.31 2.01
C CYS A 118 3.41 -5.21 3.01
N ILE A 119 4.53 -4.65 2.58
CA ILE A 119 5.70 -4.35 3.40
C ILE A 119 5.76 -2.82 3.55
N PRO A 120 4.99 -2.24 4.50
CA PRO A 120 5.09 -0.83 4.85
C PRO A 120 6.48 -0.50 5.39
N HIS A 121 7.04 0.61 4.93
CA HIS A 121 8.13 1.30 5.61
C HIS A 121 7.58 2.54 6.30
N THR A 122 7.57 2.54 7.63
CA THR A 122 7.14 3.69 8.45
C THR A 122 8.30 4.52 8.93
N GLU A 123 8.12 5.83 8.88
CA GLU A 123 8.96 6.78 9.60
C GLU A 123 8.14 7.50 10.66
N THR A 124 8.74 7.63 11.84
CA THR A 124 8.18 8.43 12.93
C THR A 124 9.23 9.42 13.39
N THR A 125 8.84 10.70 13.48
CA THR A 125 9.66 11.76 14.06
C THR A 125 9.01 12.25 15.34
N PHE A 126 9.73 12.16 16.46
CA PHE A 126 9.28 12.65 17.76
C PHE A 126 10.41 13.40 18.47
N GLU A 127 10.17 14.68 18.84
CA GLU A 127 11.11 15.52 19.60
C GLU A 127 12.57 15.53 19.08
N GLY A 128 12.78 15.45 17.76
CA GLY A 128 14.11 15.44 17.14
C GLY A 128 14.73 14.05 16.94
N PHE A 129 14.06 12.98 17.39
CA PHE A 129 14.47 11.60 17.14
C PHE A 129 13.75 11.03 15.91
N HIS A 130 14.52 10.48 14.97
CA HIS A 130 14.04 9.77 13.79
C HIS A 130 14.10 8.26 14.00
N ARG A 131 13.02 7.54 13.65
CA ARG A 131 12.97 6.08 13.65
C ARG A 131 12.35 5.55 12.37
N GLU A 132 13.04 4.61 11.73
CA GLU A 132 12.63 3.89 10.52
C GLU A 132 12.34 2.43 10.83
N GLN A 133 11.30 1.85 10.21
CA GLN A 133 10.97 0.45 10.42
C GLN A 133 10.20 -0.16 9.25
N TYR A 134 10.44 -1.46 9.01
CA TYR A 134 9.62 -2.30 8.14
C TYR A 134 8.70 -3.18 8.97
N ASP A 135 7.43 -3.22 8.61
CA ASP A 135 6.48 -4.21 9.10
C ASP A 135 5.96 -5.04 7.92
N LEU A 136 5.44 -6.24 8.20
CA LEU A 136 4.84 -7.11 7.19
C LEU A 136 3.35 -7.25 7.49
N THR A 137 2.51 -7.02 6.49
CA THR A 137 1.05 -7.01 6.66
C THR A 137 0.34 -7.83 5.58
N PHE A 138 -0.73 -8.50 6.02
CA PHE A 138 -1.58 -9.37 5.23
C PHE A 138 -3.02 -9.29 5.78
N PRO A 139 -4.08 -9.42 4.95
CA PRO A 139 -4.06 -9.60 3.49
C PRO A 139 -4.03 -8.29 2.70
N VAL A 140 -3.44 -8.37 1.50
CA VAL A 140 -3.65 -7.40 0.41
C VAL A 140 -4.50 -8.07 -0.67
N VAL A 141 -5.52 -7.35 -1.14
CA VAL A 141 -6.39 -7.77 -2.25
C VAL A 141 -6.32 -6.71 -3.35
N GLN A 142 -6.20 -7.16 -4.59
CA GLN A 142 -6.19 -6.30 -5.78
C GLN A 142 -7.25 -6.73 -6.78
N VAL A 143 -7.94 -5.75 -7.37
CA VAL A 143 -8.71 -5.92 -8.61
C VAL A 143 -8.23 -4.90 -9.62
N ALA A 144 -7.90 -5.34 -10.85
CA ALA A 144 -7.36 -4.44 -11.86
C ALA A 144 -7.82 -4.78 -13.29
N PRO A 145 -8.85 -4.09 -13.80
CA PRO A 145 -9.16 -4.10 -15.23
C PRO A 145 -8.14 -3.24 -16.01
N GLY A 146 -7.89 -3.63 -17.25
CA GLY A 146 -7.04 -2.85 -18.14
C GLY A 146 -7.09 -3.31 -19.57
N LEU A 147 -6.32 -2.63 -20.40
CA LEU A 147 -6.14 -2.95 -21.80
C LEU A 147 -4.68 -2.90 -22.20
N ALA A 148 -4.33 -3.67 -23.23
CA ALA A 148 -3.07 -3.57 -23.93
C ALA A 148 -3.32 -3.28 -25.40
N VAL A 149 -2.58 -2.35 -25.98
CA VAL A 149 -2.57 -2.07 -27.41
C VAL A 149 -1.27 -2.58 -27.98
N LYS A 150 -1.34 -3.51 -28.95
CA LYS A 150 -0.15 -3.97 -29.68
C LYS A 150 0.40 -2.79 -30.48
N LEU A 151 1.65 -2.44 -30.22
CA LEU A 151 2.35 -1.36 -30.92
C LEU A 151 3.07 -1.94 -32.13
N TRP A 152 4.24 -2.53 -31.89
CA TRP A 152 5.13 -3.07 -32.92
C TRP A 152 5.78 -4.35 -32.41
N HIS A 153 5.82 -5.39 -33.25
CA HIS A 153 6.25 -6.75 -32.91
C HIS A 153 5.67 -7.27 -31.58
N HIS A 154 6.54 -7.39 -30.58
CA HIS A 154 6.26 -7.94 -29.25
C HIS A 154 5.94 -6.85 -28.22
N PHE A 155 6.06 -5.57 -28.58
CA PHE A 155 5.80 -4.46 -27.67
C PHE A 155 4.32 -4.08 -27.64
N GLN A 156 3.85 -3.81 -26.44
CA GLN A 156 2.49 -3.38 -26.18
C GLN A 156 2.50 -2.19 -25.23
N TRP A 157 1.63 -1.22 -25.49
CA TRP A 157 1.29 -0.23 -24.49
C TRP A 157 0.22 -0.78 -23.56
N LEU A 158 0.34 -0.50 -22.27
CA LEU A 158 -0.54 -0.96 -21.22
C LEU A 158 -1.21 0.23 -20.55
N ALA A 159 -2.51 0.13 -20.34
CA ALA A 159 -3.26 1.02 -19.49
C ALA A 159 -4.19 0.23 -18.58
N GLY A 160 -4.33 0.66 -17.34
CA GLY A 160 -5.22 -0.03 -16.41
C GLY A 160 -5.60 0.82 -15.23
N TYR A 161 -6.68 0.40 -14.60
CA TYR A 161 -7.09 0.91 -13.31
C TYR A 161 -6.84 -0.17 -12.27
N LYS A 162 -6.31 0.21 -11.12
CA LYS A 162 -6.03 -0.68 -10.00
C LYS A 162 -6.80 -0.21 -8.78
N PHE A 163 -7.52 -1.15 -8.20
CA PHE A 163 -8.10 -1.05 -6.88
C PHE A 163 -7.34 -1.98 -5.95
N ILE A 164 -6.75 -1.43 -4.87
CA ILE A 164 -5.99 -2.20 -3.89
C ILE A 164 -6.57 -1.93 -2.51
N TYR A 165 -6.90 -3.02 -1.81
CA TYR A 165 -7.24 -3.00 -0.39
C TYR A 165 -6.12 -3.67 0.40
N ALA A 166 -5.60 -2.99 1.41
CA ALA A 166 -4.65 -3.58 2.34
C ALA A 166 -5.06 -3.27 3.78
N ARG A 167 -4.89 -4.26 4.66
CA ARG A 167 -5.14 -4.11 6.09
C ARG A 167 -3.79 -4.12 6.82
N VAL A 168 -3.53 -3.03 7.52
CA VAL A 168 -2.27 -2.78 8.20
C VAL A 168 -2.57 -2.72 9.69
N HIS A 169 -2.05 -3.69 10.42
CA HIS A 169 -2.31 -3.85 11.85
C HIS A 169 -1.00 -3.87 12.63
N GLY A 170 -1.03 -3.26 13.80
CA GLY A 170 0.08 -3.32 14.76
C GLY A 170 1.34 -2.62 14.29
N VAL A 171 1.25 -1.67 13.37
CA VAL A 171 2.42 -0.92 12.90
C VAL A 171 2.97 -0.12 14.06
N ARG A 172 4.24 -0.33 14.41
CA ARG A 172 4.82 0.27 15.62
C ARG A 172 5.06 1.76 15.37
N ILE A 173 4.61 2.56 16.32
CA ILE A 173 4.88 3.99 16.41
C ILE A 173 5.54 4.29 17.75
N TYR A 174 5.96 5.53 17.97
CA TYR A 174 6.57 5.91 19.25
C TYR A 174 5.60 5.67 20.42
N HIS A 175 5.99 4.83 21.39
CA HIS A 175 5.19 4.37 22.54
C HIS A 175 3.80 3.80 22.19
N GLY A 176 3.68 3.12 21.04
CA GLY A 176 2.40 2.58 20.63
C GLY A 176 2.37 1.78 19.33
N THR A 177 1.15 1.47 18.89
CA THR A 177 0.89 0.88 17.57
C THR A 177 -0.21 1.63 16.83
N ALA A 178 -0.25 1.50 15.51
CA ALA A 178 -1.27 2.07 14.65
C ALA A 178 -1.92 0.99 13.80
N ASN A 179 -3.24 1.03 13.73
CA ASN A 179 -4.07 0.16 12.90
C ASN A 179 -4.74 1.00 11.82
N THR A 180 -4.59 0.58 10.57
CA THR A 180 -5.19 1.24 9.42
C THR A 180 -5.61 0.29 8.30
N ARG A 181 -6.46 0.82 7.42
CA ARG A 181 -6.89 0.18 6.19
C ARG A 181 -6.54 1.13 5.05
N PHE A 182 -5.83 0.61 4.06
CA PHE A 182 -5.58 1.31 2.81
C PHE A 182 -6.61 0.90 1.78
N LEU A 183 -7.27 1.90 1.22
CA LEU A 183 -8.07 1.79 0.01
C LEU A 183 -7.43 2.67 -1.04
N MET A 184 -6.85 2.06 -2.07
CA MET A 184 -6.05 2.77 -3.06
C MET A 184 -6.60 2.60 -4.46
N HIS A 185 -6.56 3.70 -5.20
CA HIS A 185 -7.01 3.78 -6.58
C HIS A 185 -5.86 4.33 -7.43
N HIS A 186 -5.42 3.58 -8.44
CA HIS A 186 -4.32 4.01 -9.30
C HIS A 186 -4.69 3.82 -10.77
N PHE A 187 -4.42 4.85 -11.59
CA PHE A 187 -4.29 4.69 -13.03
C PHE A 187 -2.84 4.37 -13.35
N VAL A 188 -2.62 3.31 -14.10
CA VAL A 188 -1.28 2.86 -14.48
C VAL A 188 -1.14 2.84 -15.99
N PHE A 189 0.02 3.30 -16.45
CA PHE A 189 0.42 3.27 -17.84
C PHE A 189 1.81 2.65 -17.94
N GLY A 190 2.08 1.92 -19.01
CA GLY A 190 3.39 1.31 -19.17
C GLY A 190 3.59 0.65 -20.52
N VAL A 191 4.75 0.01 -20.65
CA VAL A 191 5.11 -0.79 -21.82
C VAL A 191 5.31 -2.22 -21.35
N GLY A 192 4.78 -3.16 -22.13
CA GLY A 192 4.98 -4.59 -21.92
C GLY A 192 5.63 -5.23 -23.14
N TRP A 193 6.32 -6.34 -22.89
CA TRP A 193 6.80 -7.23 -23.94
C TRP A 193 6.04 -8.55 -23.85
N ARG A 194 5.60 -9.06 -25.00
CA ARG A 194 4.92 -10.36 -25.10
C ARG A 194 5.42 -11.14 -26.29
N ARG A 195 5.97 -12.33 -26.03
CA ARG A 195 6.36 -13.29 -27.07
C ARG A 195 5.13 -13.80 -27.84
#